data_AF-A0A3R8URB4-F1
#
_entry.id   AF-A0A3R8URB4-F1
#
_cell.length_a   1.000
_cell.length_b   1.000
_cell.length_c   1.000
_cell.angle_alpha   90.00
_cell.angle_beta   90.00
_cell.angle_gamma   90.00
#
_symmetry.space_group_name_H-M   'P 1'
#
loop_
_entity.id
_entity.type
_entity.pdbx_description
1 polymer ?
#
loop_
_entity_poly.entity_id
_entity_poly.type
_entity_poly.pdbx_seq_one_letter_code
_entity_poly.pdbx_strand_id
1 'polypeptide(L)'
;MKRYLTTLPLLALLTCASAHADTLLIDRTKEQPAAMVPVRGQTASQVLATFGEPSEKLEPRGGQKRQWPTINRWVYPQFTVYFEKAKVIDVVANKASAEEVGPKPAIR
;
A
#
# COMPACT_ATOMS: atom_id res chain seq x y z
N MET A 1 -40.04 47.04 -16.55
CA MET A 1 -38.66 47.12 -15.99
C MET A 1 -38.73 46.83 -14.50
N LYS A 2 -37.87 45.97 -13.92
CA LYS A 2 -37.79 45.54 -12.48
C LYS A 2 -38.21 44.09 -12.13
N ARG A 3 -37.92 43.09 -12.98
CA ARG A 3 -37.98 41.67 -12.57
C ARG A 3 -36.62 40.93 -12.66
N TYR A 4 -35.63 41.53 -13.32
CA TYR A 4 -34.30 40.95 -13.50
C TYR A 4 -33.29 41.35 -12.42
N LEU A 5 -33.64 42.30 -11.53
CA LEU A 5 -32.75 42.74 -10.45
C LEU A 5 -32.79 41.81 -9.22
N THR A 6 -33.80 40.94 -9.08
CA THR A 6 -33.97 40.06 -7.92
C THR A 6 -33.39 38.66 -8.12
N THR A 7 -32.95 38.29 -9.33
CA THR A 7 -32.32 36.98 -9.60
C THR A 7 -30.81 36.98 -9.36
N LEU A 8 -30.19 38.15 -9.24
CA LEU A 8 -28.75 38.31 -9.05
C LEU A 8 -28.21 37.81 -7.68
N PRO A 9 -28.89 37.98 -6.53
CA PRO A 9 -28.35 37.50 -5.25
C PRO A 9 -28.44 35.98 -5.09
N LEU A 10 -29.37 35.31 -5.79
CA LEU A 10 -29.52 33.85 -5.71
C LEU A 10 -28.35 33.12 -6.41
N LEU A 11 -27.79 33.71 -7.47
CA LEU A 11 -26.66 33.14 -8.19
C LEU A 11 -25.32 33.28 -7.42
N ALA A 12 -25.20 34.30 -6.58
CA ALA A 12 -24.00 34.56 -5.78
C ALA A 12 -23.82 33.58 -4.59
N LEU A 13 -24.89 32.92 -4.14
CA LEU A 13 -24.83 31.95 -3.02
C LEU A 13 -24.35 30.56 -3.45
N LEU A 14 -24.36 30.23 -4.76
CA LEU A 14 -23.91 28.91 -5.24
C LEU A 14 -22.38 28.78 -5.36
N THR A 15 -21.62 29.88 -5.30
CA THR A 15 -20.17 29.84 -5.56
C THR A 15 -19.33 29.47 -4.34
N CYS A 16 -19.95 29.16 -3.20
CA CYS A 16 -19.23 28.85 -1.95
C CYS A 16 -19.06 27.33 -1.69
N ALA A 17 -19.31 26.49 -2.69
CA ALA A 17 -19.05 25.06 -2.59
C ALA A 17 -17.53 24.80 -2.57
N SER A 18 -16.97 24.49 -1.40
CA SER A 18 -15.59 24.03 -1.25
C SER A 18 -15.46 22.65 -1.92
N ALA A 19 -14.68 22.59 -2.99
CA ALA A 19 -14.31 21.31 -3.60
C ALA A 19 -13.36 20.58 -2.64
N HIS A 20 -13.85 19.52 -2.00
CA HIS A 20 -13.01 18.59 -1.26
C HIS A 20 -12.51 17.54 -2.26
N ALA A 21 -11.23 17.59 -2.60
CA ALA A 21 -10.56 16.58 -3.40
C ALA A 21 -9.78 15.65 -2.49
N ASP A 22 -9.98 14.34 -2.64
CA ASP A 22 -9.14 13.35 -1.98
C ASP A 22 -7.78 13.31 -2.69
N THR A 23 -6.73 13.51 -1.91
CA THR A 23 -5.37 13.27 -2.40
C THR A 23 -5.09 11.78 -2.28
N LEU A 24 -5.22 11.06 -3.39
CA LEU A 24 -4.80 9.66 -3.45
C LEU A 24 -3.28 9.60 -3.55
N LEU A 25 -2.66 8.80 -2.68
CA LEU A 25 -1.21 8.59 -2.61
C LEU A 25 -0.76 7.69 -3.79
N ILE A 26 -0.84 8.22 -5.01
CA ILE A 26 -0.57 7.50 -6.26
C ILE A 26 0.94 7.35 -6.50
N ASP A 27 1.77 8.23 -5.92
CA ASP A 27 3.24 8.20 -6.08
C ASP A 27 3.97 7.16 -5.20
N ARG A 28 3.25 6.23 -4.56
CA ARG A 28 3.86 5.13 -3.77
C ARG A 28 4.92 4.33 -4.55
N THR A 29 4.81 4.26 -5.88
CA THR A 29 5.69 3.43 -6.73
C THR A 29 7.01 4.11 -7.11
N LYS A 30 7.13 5.44 -6.99
CA LYS A 30 8.35 6.16 -7.43
C LYS A 30 9.45 6.19 -6.38
N GLU A 31 9.08 6.09 -5.10
CA GLU A 31 10.02 6.05 -3.98
C GLU A 31 10.21 4.62 -3.47
N GLN A 32 10.57 3.69 -4.36
CA GLN A 32 11.09 2.40 -3.90
C GLN A 32 12.44 2.68 -3.21
N PRO A 33 12.65 2.35 -1.92
CA PRO A 33 13.99 2.39 -1.33
C PRO A 33 14.79 1.26 -1.96
N ALA A 34 15.35 1.52 -3.14
CA ALA A 34 15.94 0.53 -4.04
C ALA A 34 17.19 -0.18 -3.46
N ALA A 35 17.65 0.22 -2.27
CA ALA A 35 18.91 -0.27 -1.71
C ALA A 35 18.78 -1.40 -0.67
N MET A 36 17.59 -1.69 -0.11
CA MET A 36 17.50 -2.55 1.09
C MET A 36 16.34 -3.55 1.12
N VAL A 37 15.98 -4.16 -0.02
CA VAL A 37 14.97 -5.24 -0.05
C VAL A 37 15.49 -6.48 -0.77
N PRO A 38 15.02 -7.69 -0.40
CA PRO A 38 15.32 -8.91 -1.14
C PRO A 38 14.93 -8.79 -2.61
N VAL A 39 15.78 -9.34 -3.50
CA VAL A 39 15.46 -9.41 -4.93
C VAL A 39 14.66 -10.67 -5.22
N ARG A 40 13.70 -10.56 -6.15
CA ARG A 40 12.92 -11.71 -6.64
C ARG A 40 13.85 -12.86 -7.07
N GLY A 41 13.53 -14.09 -6.66
CA GLY A 41 14.31 -15.28 -6.94
C GLY A 41 15.41 -15.63 -5.92
N GLN A 42 15.73 -14.73 -4.97
CA GLN A 42 16.58 -15.09 -3.83
C GLN A 42 15.95 -16.22 -3.01
N THR A 43 16.77 -17.07 -2.38
CA THR A 43 16.27 -18.10 -1.45
C THR A 43 15.93 -17.51 -0.09
N ALA A 44 15.02 -18.15 0.64
CA ALA A 44 14.74 -17.80 2.02
C ALA A 44 16.02 -17.81 2.90
N SER A 45 16.96 -18.73 2.64
CA SER A 45 18.25 -18.76 3.32
C SER A 45 19.15 -17.55 3.00
N GLN A 46 19.17 -17.10 1.74
CA GLN A 46 19.90 -15.87 1.35
C GLN A 46 19.28 -14.66 2.03
N VAL A 47 17.94 -14.59 2.08
CA VAL A 47 17.25 -13.51 2.79
C VAL A 47 17.60 -13.52 4.28
N LEU A 48 17.57 -14.66 4.96
CA LEU A 48 18.00 -14.76 6.36
C LEU A 48 19.46 -14.34 6.55
N ALA A 49 20.35 -14.72 5.64
CA ALA A 49 21.76 -14.38 5.73
C ALA A 49 22.01 -12.87 5.56
N THR A 50 21.23 -12.19 4.72
CA THR A 50 21.40 -10.75 4.44
C THR A 50 20.61 -9.85 5.40
N PHE A 51 19.41 -10.27 5.81
CA PHE A 51 18.48 -9.42 6.58
C PHE A 51 18.26 -9.90 8.02
N GLY A 52 18.78 -11.07 8.40
CA GLY A 52 18.57 -11.68 9.72
C GLY A 52 17.21 -12.37 9.85
N GLU A 53 16.83 -12.71 11.09
CA GLU A 53 15.51 -13.28 11.35
C GLU A 53 14.41 -12.21 11.19
N PRO A 54 13.27 -12.56 10.57
CA PRO A 54 12.14 -11.64 10.46
C PRO A 54 11.50 -11.39 11.82
N SER A 55 10.84 -10.24 11.96
CA SER A 55 10.06 -9.88 13.14
C SER A 55 8.87 -10.81 13.36
N GLU A 56 8.25 -11.27 12.27
CA GLU A 56 7.13 -12.21 12.33
C GLU A 56 7.13 -13.14 11.10
N LYS A 57 6.83 -14.42 11.30
CA LYS A 57 6.56 -15.39 10.22
C LYS A 57 5.06 -15.67 10.24
N LEU A 58 4.33 -15.06 9.31
CA LEU A 58 2.87 -15.21 9.24
C LEU A 58 2.49 -16.62 8.75
N GLU A 59 1.29 -17.04 9.15
CA GLU A 59 0.72 -18.31 8.73
C GLU A 59 0.72 -18.45 7.19
N PRO A 60 1.22 -19.58 6.66
CA PRO A 60 1.23 -19.81 5.23
C PRO A 60 -0.20 -19.80 4.68
N ARG A 61 -0.35 -19.30 3.45
CA ARG A 61 -1.64 -19.28 2.73
C ARG A 61 -1.51 -20.03 1.41
N GLY A 62 -2.62 -20.57 0.91
CA GLY A 62 -2.59 -21.46 -0.23
C GLY A 62 -2.32 -22.92 0.18
N GLY A 63 -1.98 -23.77 -0.78
CA GLY A 63 -1.69 -25.19 -0.56
C GLY A 63 -2.92 -26.11 -0.53
N GLN A 64 -4.15 -25.58 -0.54
CA GLN A 64 -5.36 -26.41 -0.51
C GLN A 64 -5.59 -27.20 -1.82
N LYS A 65 -4.97 -26.77 -2.92
CA LYS A 65 -5.03 -27.44 -4.23
C LYS A 65 -3.65 -27.41 -4.86
N ARG A 66 -3.35 -28.38 -5.74
CA ARG A 66 -2.08 -28.44 -6.47
C ARG A 66 -1.78 -27.15 -7.26
N GLN A 67 -2.82 -26.50 -7.77
CA GLN A 67 -2.73 -25.25 -8.52
C GLN A 67 -2.62 -23.99 -7.65
N TRP A 68 -2.75 -24.11 -6.33
CA TRP A 68 -2.67 -23.01 -5.37
C TRP A 68 -1.39 -23.18 -4.55
N PRO A 69 -0.26 -22.60 -5.01
CA PRO A 69 1.00 -22.76 -4.30
C PRO A 69 0.91 -22.21 -2.87
N THR A 70 1.63 -22.84 -1.95
CA THR A 70 1.76 -22.34 -0.58
C THR A 70 2.68 -21.12 -0.57
N ILE A 71 2.17 -20.01 -0.07
CA ILE A 71 2.88 -18.74 0.07
C ILE A 71 3.22 -18.50 1.53
N ASN A 72 4.51 -18.46 1.83
CA ASN A 72 5.04 -18.06 3.13
C ASN A 72 5.25 -16.54 3.14
N ARG A 73 4.96 -15.89 4.26
CA ARG A 73 5.12 -14.44 4.39
C ARG A 73 5.92 -14.12 5.64
N TRP A 74 7.01 -13.40 5.47
CA TRP A 74 7.85 -12.95 6.57
C TRP A 74 7.84 -11.43 6.63
N VAL A 75 7.60 -10.90 7.83
CA VAL A 75 7.52 -9.47 8.10
C VAL A 75 8.84 -9.01 8.68
N TYR A 76 9.45 -8.04 8.03
CA TYR A 76 10.55 -7.24 8.54
C TYR A 76 10.01 -5.85 8.91
N PRO A 77 10.76 -5.04 9.67
CA PRO A 77 10.28 -3.71 10.09
C PRO A 77 9.85 -2.81 8.91
N GLN A 78 10.59 -2.85 7.80
CA GLN A 78 10.33 -1.98 6.64
C GLN A 78 9.50 -2.63 5.53
N PHE A 79 9.49 -3.95 5.42
CA PHE A 79 8.84 -4.66 4.32
C PHE A 79 8.36 -6.05 4.72
N THR A 80 7.44 -6.59 3.93
CA THR A 80 7.02 -7.99 4.01
C THR A 80 7.47 -8.71 2.74
N VAL A 81 8.18 -9.82 2.90
CA VAL A 81 8.65 -10.66 1.80
C VAL A 81 7.78 -11.91 1.67
N TYR A 82 7.46 -12.25 0.42
CA TYR A 82 6.59 -13.37 0.06
C TYR A 82 7.43 -14.43 -0.63
N PHE A 83 7.27 -15.68 -0.19
CA PHE A 83 8.00 -16.82 -0.74
C PHE A 83 7.07 -17.89 -1.29
N GLU A 84 7.40 -18.41 -2.46
CA GLU A 84 6.91 -19.67 -2.98
C GLU A 84 8.08 -20.66 -3.04
N LYS A 85 7.92 -21.89 -2.53
CA LYS A 85 8.98 -22.93 -2.56
C LYS A 85 10.34 -22.42 -2.09
N ALA A 86 10.35 -21.64 -1.00
CA ALA A 86 11.54 -20.99 -0.44
C ALA A 86 12.27 -20.00 -1.38
N LYS A 87 11.59 -19.47 -2.40
CA LYS A 87 12.08 -18.45 -3.33
C LYS A 87 11.23 -17.18 -3.21
N VAL A 88 11.89 -16.02 -3.17
CA VAL A 88 11.22 -14.72 -3.14
C VAL A 88 10.40 -14.56 -4.42
N ILE A 89 9.10 -14.33 -4.28
CA ILE A 89 8.20 -14.03 -5.39
C ILE A 89 7.81 -12.55 -5.43
N ASP A 90 7.75 -11.89 -4.28
CA ASP A 90 7.37 -10.49 -4.15
C ASP A 90 7.85 -9.88 -2.83
N VAL A 91 8.00 -8.56 -2.80
CA VAL A 91 8.34 -7.78 -1.61
C VAL A 91 7.49 -6.51 -1.58
N VAL A 92 6.77 -6.32 -0.48
CA VAL A 92 5.88 -5.17 -0.28
C VAL A 92 6.41 -4.31 0.86
N ALA A 93 6.61 -3.02 0.61
CA ALA A 93 6.97 -2.07 1.66
C ALA A 93 5.80 -1.89 2.64
N ASN A 94 6.07 -1.91 3.95
CA ASN A 94 5.02 -1.76 4.98
C ASN A 94 4.46 -0.32 5.04
N LYS A 95 5.30 0.67 4.70
CA LYS A 95 4.96 2.09 4.52
C LYS A 95 5.72 2.63 3.31
N ALA A 96 5.10 3.50 2.51
CA ALA A 96 5.74 4.17 1.38
C ALA A 96 6.70 5.28 1.86
N SER A 97 6.32 6.00 2.92
CA SER A 97 7.11 7.06 3.54
C SER A 97 6.95 7.03 5.06
N ALA A 98 7.90 7.57 5.81
CA ALA A 98 7.85 7.56 7.28
C ALA A 98 6.59 8.25 7.84
N GLU A 99 6.08 9.26 7.12
CA GLU A 99 4.90 10.05 7.48
C GLU A 99 3.58 9.50 6.91
N GLU A 100 3.58 8.36 6.22
CA GLU A 100 2.34 7.77 5.68
C GLU A 100 1.45 7.28 6.83
N VAL A 101 0.27 7.92 6.96
CA VAL A 101 -0.87 7.38 7.70
C VAL A 101 -1.64 6.50 6.73
N GLY A 102 -1.69 5.19 7.03
CA GLY A 102 -2.34 4.19 6.18
C GLY A 102 -3.81 4.51 5.87
N PRO A 103 -4.42 3.78 4.93
CA PRO A 103 -5.78 4.08 4.46
C PRO A 103 -6.75 4.16 5.64
N LYS A 104 -7.66 5.15 5.58
CA LYS A 104 -8.71 5.36 6.59
C LYS A 104 -9.38 4.01 6.90
N PRO A 105 -9.45 3.60 8.18
CA PRO A 105 -10.03 2.31 8.54
C PRO A 105 -11.46 2.23 8.01
N ALA A 106 -11.84 1.05 7.51
CA ALA A 106 -13.18 0.81 7.01
C ALA A 106 -14.20 1.18 8.10
N ILE A 107 -15.14 2.05 7.74
CA ILE A 107 -16.25 2.42 8.61
C ILE A 107 -17.08 1.14 8.77
N ARG A 108 -17.22 0.65 10.00
CA ARG A 108 -18.07 -0.50 10.32
C ARG A 108 -19.54 -0.09 10.35
#